data_AF-A0A7V5VZN2-F1
#
_entry.id   AF-A0A7V5VZN2-F1
#
_cell.length_a   1.000
_cell.length_b   1.000
_cell.length_c   1.000
_cell.angle_alpha   90.00
_cell.angle_beta   90.00
_cell.angle_gamma   90.00
#
_symmetry.space_group_name_H-M   'P 1'
#
loop_
_entity.id
_entity.type
_entity.pdbx_description
1 polymer ?
#
loop_
_entity_poly.entity_id
_entity_poly.type
_entity_poly.pdbx_seq_one_letter_code
_entity_poly.pdbx_strand_id
1 'polypeptide(L)'
;HPIIRIFKYAYIDFLSDIAKWLAIGIIIAAAITIIIPDNFFVTEIKNEYLIMIIMLAVSMPLYVCATASVPIAAALMMKGISPGAALVFLMAGPATNAATMLLIGKTLGRKTLAIYLFTIILGAFISGILINSLLPAEWFSHKVMGQHIHHHRFLPEWLSYSTTIILSLLIIYALLKRYVINRIYENRNNINKSQMETKIFIIEGMTCNHCKMSVETNVKQLNGIESAEVNLSSKKLIVKGKQINIDEIKNTIDKLGYEFKGQI
;
A
#
# COMPACT_ATOMS: atom_id res chain seq x y z
N HIS A 1 29.94 5.42 -1.81
CA HIS A 1 30.17 4.95 -0.43
C HIS A 1 28.90 4.33 0.17
N PRO A 2 29.03 3.26 0.98
CA PRO A 2 27.90 2.60 1.65
C PRO A 2 27.11 3.54 2.57
N ILE A 3 27.78 4.48 3.25
CA ILE A 3 27.14 5.48 4.12
C ILE A 3 26.15 6.36 3.35
N ILE A 4 26.55 6.90 2.19
CA ILE A 4 25.68 7.73 1.33
C ILE A 4 24.44 6.94 0.88
N ARG A 5 24.59 5.63 0.65
CA ARG A 5 23.46 4.76 0.28
C ARG A 5 22.48 4.57 1.44
N ILE A 6 22.97 4.44 2.67
CA ILE A 6 22.15 4.34 3.88
C ILE A 6 21.34 5.63 4.08
N PHE A 7 22.00 6.80 4.00
CA PHE A 7 21.31 8.09 4.13
C PHE A 7 20.29 8.31 3.01
N LYS A 8 20.63 7.97 1.76
CA LYS A 8 19.67 8.04 0.65
C LYS A 8 18.47 7.13 0.89
N TYR A 9 18.71 5.90 1.33
CA TYR A 9 17.62 4.96 1.62
C TYR A 9 16.71 5.50 2.74
N ALA A 10 17.28 5.92 3.87
CA ALA A 10 16.52 6.36 5.03
C ALA A 10 15.71 7.64 4.77
N TYR A 11 16.32 8.66 4.16
CA TYR A 11 15.70 9.99 4.02
C TYR A 11 14.95 10.20 2.71
N ILE A 12 15.27 9.43 1.66
CA ILE A 12 14.67 9.63 0.33
C ILE A 12 13.76 8.47 -0.04
N ASP A 13 14.27 7.24 -0.02
CA ASP A 13 13.52 6.10 -0.55
C ASP A 13 12.42 5.66 0.44
N PHE A 14 12.78 5.41 1.70
CA PHE A 14 11.83 5.04 2.75
C PHE A 14 10.75 6.13 2.98
N LEU A 15 11.17 7.40 3.04
CA LEU A 15 10.25 8.51 3.21
C LEU A 15 9.26 8.62 2.03
N SER A 16 9.73 8.42 0.79
CA SER A 16 8.88 8.41 -0.41
C SER A 16 7.80 7.31 -0.38
N ASP A 17 8.12 6.17 0.23
CA ASP A 17 7.18 5.06 0.35
C ASP A 17 6.06 5.36 1.36
N ILE A 18 6.40 5.97 2.51
CA ILE A 18 5.44 6.27 3.59
C ILE A 18 4.73 7.63 3.45
N ALA A 19 5.33 8.62 2.77
CA ALA A 19 4.88 10.02 2.78
C ALA A 19 3.42 10.20 2.35
N LYS A 20 2.97 9.46 1.33
CA LYS A 20 1.57 9.53 0.85
C LYS A 20 0.58 9.11 1.94
N TRP A 21 0.84 8.00 2.61
CA TRP A 21 -0.03 7.46 3.66
C TRP A 21 0.01 8.33 4.92
N LEU A 22 1.20 8.81 5.28
CA LEU A 22 1.38 9.75 6.39
C LEU A 22 0.62 11.06 6.15
N ALA A 23 0.69 11.64 4.95
CA ALA A 23 -0.06 12.85 4.61
C ALA A 23 -1.57 12.62 4.70
N ILE A 24 -2.08 11.48 4.21
CA ILE A 24 -3.49 11.09 4.36
C ILE A 24 -3.86 10.99 5.85
N GLY A 25 -3.02 10.36 6.68
CA GLY A 25 -3.24 10.25 8.12
C GLY A 25 -3.33 11.62 8.82
N ILE A 26 -2.45 12.56 8.46
CA ILE A 26 -2.48 13.93 9.00
C ILE A 26 -3.75 14.67 8.57
N ILE A 27 -4.17 14.55 7.31
CA ILE A 27 -5.41 15.17 6.82
C ILE A 27 -6.64 14.59 7.55
N ILE A 28 -6.68 13.26 7.73
CA ILE A 28 -7.76 12.61 8.48
C ILE A 28 -7.75 13.06 9.94
N ALA A 29 -6.58 13.12 10.58
CA ALA A 29 -6.45 13.61 11.95
C ALA A 29 -6.97 15.05 12.06
N ALA A 30 -6.59 15.94 11.14
CA ALA A 30 -7.08 17.32 11.10
C ALA A 30 -8.61 17.39 10.91
N ALA A 31 -9.17 16.59 9.98
CA ALA A 31 -10.62 16.53 9.78
C ALA A 31 -11.35 16.03 11.04
N ILE A 32 -10.83 14.99 11.71
CA ILE A 32 -11.37 14.48 12.97
C ILE A 32 -11.34 15.57 14.06
N THR A 33 -10.26 16.35 14.16
CA THR A 33 -10.18 17.44 15.16
C THR A 33 -11.19 18.56 14.93
N ILE A 34 -11.63 18.77 13.68
CA ILE A 34 -12.62 19.79 13.32
C ILE A 34 -14.05 19.24 13.50
N ILE A 35 -14.29 17.99 13.11
CA ILE A 35 -15.63 17.37 13.11
C ILE A 35 -16.07 16.97 14.52
N ILE A 36 -15.16 16.41 15.33
CA ILE A 36 -15.50 15.91 16.66
C ILE A 36 -15.33 17.04 17.68
N PRO A 37 -16.37 17.41 18.45
CA PRO A 37 -16.26 18.45 19.48
C PRO A 37 -15.35 18.00 20.63
N ASP A 38 -14.77 18.97 21.33
CA ASP A 38 -13.91 18.69 22.48
C ASP A 38 -14.71 17.94 23.57
N ASN A 39 -14.08 16.93 24.18
CA ASN A 39 -14.66 16.07 25.22
C ASN A 39 -15.87 15.21 24.82
N PHE A 40 -16.18 15.06 23.53
CA PHE A 40 -17.29 14.22 23.04
C PHE A 40 -17.31 12.82 23.68
N PHE A 41 -16.14 12.17 23.76
CA PHE A 41 -16.03 10.82 24.29
C PHE A 41 -16.22 10.74 25.81
N VAL A 42 -15.94 11.81 26.53
CA VAL A 42 -16.11 11.88 27.99
C VAL A 42 -17.57 12.19 28.35
N THR A 43 -18.24 13.04 27.56
CA THR A 43 -19.62 13.46 27.84
C THR A 43 -20.65 12.43 27.37
N GLU A 44 -20.50 11.92 26.15
CA GLU A 44 -21.49 11.02 25.53
C GLU A 44 -21.23 9.54 25.82
N ILE A 45 -19.96 9.14 26.02
CA ILE A 45 -19.57 7.73 26.16
C ILE A 45 -18.84 7.50 27.50
N LYS A 46 -19.59 7.37 28.58
CA LYS A 46 -19.02 7.14 29.93
C LYS A 46 -18.28 5.79 30.09
N ASN A 47 -18.47 4.85 29.17
CA ASN A 47 -17.91 3.50 29.28
C ASN A 47 -16.62 3.36 28.46
N GLU A 48 -15.47 3.32 29.13
CA GLU A 48 -14.16 3.20 28.48
C GLU A 48 -14.00 1.94 27.63
N TYR A 49 -14.59 0.82 28.05
CA TYR A 49 -14.56 -0.44 27.30
C TYR A 49 -15.31 -0.30 25.98
N LEU A 50 -16.41 0.46 25.97
CA LEU A 50 -17.18 0.72 24.76
C LEU A 50 -16.39 1.59 23.78
N ILE A 51 -15.62 2.57 24.28
CA ILE A 51 -14.70 3.37 23.45
C ILE A 51 -13.63 2.47 22.83
N MET A 52 -13.02 1.55 23.58
CA MET A 52 -12.03 0.60 23.04
C MET A 52 -12.61 -0.27 21.91
N ILE A 53 -13.85 -0.74 22.06
CA ILE A 53 -14.55 -1.52 21.02
C ILE A 53 -14.82 -0.66 19.78
N ILE A 54 -15.31 0.57 19.96
CA ILE A 54 -15.53 1.51 18.85
C ILE A 54 -14.22 1.77 18.11
N MET A 55 -13.14 2.04 18.83
CA MET A 55 -11.82 2.30 18.25
C MET A 55 -11.30 1.10 17.46
N LEU A 56 -11.52 -0.11 17.95
CA LEU A 56 -11.18 -1.33 17.23
C LEU A 56 -12.01 -1.48 15.95
N ALA A 57 -13.33 -1.26 16.04
CA ALA A 57 -14.25 -1.35 14.91
C ALA A 57 -13.95 -0.30 13.82
N VAL A 58 -13.49 0.89 14.22
CA VAL A 58 -13.06 1.96 13.31
C VAL A 58 -11.68 1.66 12.71
N SER A 59 -10.77 1.09 13.50
CA SER A 59 -9.39 0.80 13.07
C SER A 59 -9.32 -0.27 11.97
N MET A 60 -10.16 -1.31 12.06
CA MET A 60 -10.10 -2.45 11.14
C MET A 60 -10.36 -2.07 9.67
N PRO A 61 -11.40 -1.27 9.32
CA PRO A 61 -11.66 -0.85 7.94
C PRO A 61 -10.71 0.23 7.44
N LEU A 62 -10.28 1.14 8.33
CA LEU A 62 -9.42 2.26 7.97
C LEU A 62 -8.04 1.79 7.47
N TYR A 63 -7.57 0.64 7.97
CA TYR A 63 -6.31 0.00 7.58
C TYR A 63 -5.15 1.01 7.44
N VAL A 64 -4.91 1.74 8.53
CA VAL A 64 -3.88 2.78 8.57
C VAL A 64 -2.59 2.19 9.15
N CYS A 65 -1.48 2.41 8.46
CA CYS A 65 -0.16 1.98 8.94
C CYS A 65 0.23 2.71 10.23
N ALA A 66 1.12 2.10 11.03
CA ALA A 66 1.53 2.62 12.34
C ALA A 66 1.98 4.09 12.31
N THR A 67 2.58 4.54 11.20
CA THR A 67 3.05 5.93 11.05
C THR A 67 1.91 6.94 10.89
N ALA A 68 0.82 6.56 10.23
CA ALA A 68 -0.33 7.43 10.00
C ALA A 68 -1.38 7.31 11.11
N SER A 69 -1.41 6.21 11.87
CA SER A 69 -2.34 6.04 12.99
C SER A 69 -1.92 6.82 14.23
N VAL A 70 -0.62 7.13 14.41
CA VAL A 70 -0.12 7.97 15.52
C VAL A 70 -0.75 9.37 15.57
N PRO A 71 -0.72 10.20 14.52
CA PRO A 71 -1.34 11.53 14.58
C PRO A 71 -2.87 11.46 14.75
N ILE A 72 -3.53 10.44 14.20
CA ILE A 72 -4.97 10.22 14.40
C ILE A 72 -5.27 9.87 15.87
N ALA A 73 -4.49 8.97 16.46
CA ALA A 73 -4.64 8.58 17.86
C ALA A 73 -4.40 9.78 18.80
N ALA A 74 -3.36 10.57 18.55
CA ALA A 74 -3.07 11.79 19.31
C ALA A 74 -4.23 12.80 19.22
N ALA A 75 -4.76 13.04 18.02
CA ALA A 75 -5.92 13.89 17.80
C ALA A 75 -7.16 13.41 18.58
N LEU A 76 -7.44 12.11 18.58
CA LEU A 76 -8.57 11.54 19.30
C LEU A 76 -8.38 11.53 20.82
N MET A 77 -7.15 11.37 21.31
CA MET A 77 -6.85 11.53 22.73
C MET A 77 -7.09 12.97 23.18
N MET A 78 -6.75 13.97 22.36
CA MET A 78 -7.10 15.38 22.63
C MET A 78 -8.62 15.62 22.69
N LYS A 79 -9.43 14.76 22.04
CA LYS A 79 -10.90 14.79 22.13
C LYS A 79 -11.47 13.99 23.32
N GLY A 80 -10.60 13.41 24.15
CA GLY A 80 -10.99 12.75 25.41
C GLY A 80 -11.06 11.23 25.35
N ILE A 81 -10.49 10.59 24.33
CA ILE A 81 -10.34 9.12 24.33
C ILE A 81 -9.27 8.70 25.33
N SER A 82 -9.52 7.61 26.07
CA SER A 82 -8.55 7.07 27.03
C SER A 82 -7.26 6.57 26.36
N PRO A 83 -6.10 6.62 27.04
CA PRO A 83 -4.82 6.16 26.48
C PRO A 83 -4.84 4.71 26.02
N GLY A 84 -5.54 3.83 26.75
CA GLY A 84 -5.73 2.43 26.37
C GLY A 84 -6.54 2.27 25.09
N ALA A 85 -7.58 3.07 24.87
CA ALA A 85 -8.35 3.04 23.62
C ALA A 85 -7.55 3.57 22.42
N ALA A 86 -6.70 4.58 22.63
CA ALA A 86 -5.74 5.02 21.62
C ALA A 86 -4.73 3.91 21.29
N LEU A 87 -4.21 3.20 22.29
CA LEU A 87 -3.30 2.06 22.09
C LEU A 87 -3.98 0.90 21.33
N VAL A 88 -5.23 0.58 21.66
CA VAL A 88 -6.03 -0.41 20.93
C VAL A 88 -6.11 -0.07 19.45
N PHE A 89 -6.38 1.20 19.11
CA PHE A 89 -6.37 1.68 17.73
C PHE A 89 -5.00 1.56 17.06
N LEU A 90 -3.93 1.94 17.77
CA LEU A 90 -2.56 1.87 17.26
C LEU A 90 -2.08 0.43 17.02
N MET A 91 -2.52 -0.53 17.84
CA MET A 91 -2.19 -1.95 17.67
C MET A 91 -3.04 -2.59 16.57
N ALA A 92 -4.34 -2.33 16.54
CA ALA A 92 -5.27 -2.95 15.59
C ALA A 92 -4.95 -2.55 14.14
N GLY A 93 -4.74 -1.26 13.86
CA GLY A 93 -4.56 -0.72 12.50
C GLY A 93 -3.53 -1.46 11.64
N PRO A 94 -2.25 -1.55 12.04
CA PRO A 94 -1.23 -2.26 11.29
C PRO A 94 -1.40 -3.79 11.35
N ALA A 95 -2.01 -4.32 12.41
CA ALA A 95 -2.22 -5.76 12.55
C ALA A 95 -3.32 -6.28 11.61
N THR A 96 -4.28 -5.43 11.22
CA THR A 96 -5.46 -5.83 10.44
C THR A 96 -5.31 -5.49 8.95
N ASN A 97 -4.24 -5.98 8.31
CA ASN A 97 -4.03 -5.80 6.87
C ASN A 97 -4.96 -6.66 6.01
N ALA A 98 -5.82 -6.02 5.22
CA ALA A 98 -6.76 -6.69 4.31
C ALA A 98 -6.06 -7.67 3.34
N ALA A 99 -4.90 -7.31 2.78
CA ALA A 99 -4.14 -8.19 1.90
C ALA A 99 -3.64 -9.44 2.65
N THR A 100 -3.11 -9.27 3.86
CA THR A 100 -2.66 -10.37 4.72
C THR A 100 -3.82 -11.25 5.15
N MET A 101 -4.96 -10.67 5.52
CA MET A 101 -6.17 -11.41 5.89
C MET A 101 -6.72 -12.24 4.72
N LEU A 102 -6.77 -11.65 3.52
CA LEU A 102 -7.21 -12.35 2.31
C LEU A 102 -6.26 -13.49 1.97
N LEU A 103 -4.94 -13.28 2.11
CA LEU A 103 -3.95 -14.32 1.91
C LEU A 103 -4.16 -15.47 2.92
N ILE A 104 -4.17 -15.18 4.22
CA ILE A 104 -4.38 -16.17 5.30
C ILE A 104 -5.71 -16.90 5.11
N GLY A 105 -6.78 -16.18 4.76
CA GLY A 105 -8.09 -16.77 4.52
C GLY A 105 -8.11 -17.73 3.33
N LYS A 106 -7.35 -17.42 2.27
CA LYS A 106 -7.22 -18.28 1.07
C LYS A 106 -6.27 -19.45 1.28
N THR A 107 -5.17 -19.27 2.02
CA THR A 107 -4.11 -20.28 2.15
C THR A 107 -4.27 -21.17 3.38
N LEU A 108 -4.67 -20.62 4.53
CA LEU A 108 -4.81 -21.34 5.81
C LEU A 108 -6.27 -21.57 6.22
N GLY A 109 -7.24 -21.03 5.46
CA GLY A 109 -8.66 -21.21 5.67
C GLY A 109 -9.30 -20.25 6.69
N ARG A 110 -10.64 -20.18 6.64
CA ARG A 110 -11.44 -19.20 7.41
C ARG A 110 -11.34 -19.37 8.93
N LYS A 111 -11.17 -20.61 9.43
CA LYS A 111 -11.02 -20.88 10.87
C LYS A 111 -9.75 -20.24 11.41
N THR A 112 -8.63 -20.40 10.71
CA THR A 112 -7.34 -19.81 11.09
C THR A 112 -7.39 -18.29 11.05
N LEU A 113 -8.02 -17.71 10.01
CA LEU A 113 -8.24 -16.26 9.94
C LEU A 113 -9.06 -15.73 11.13
N ALA A 114 -10.13 -16.43 11.51
CA ALA A 114 -10.96 -16.04 12.65
C ALA A 114 -10.19 -16.09 13.98
N ILE A 115 -9.40 -17.14 14.20
CA ILE A 115 -8.55 -17.26 15.39
C ILE A 115 -7.51 -16.14 15.41
N TYR A 116 -6.86 -15.86 14.27
CA TYR A 116 -5.87 -14.79 14.14
C TYR A 116 -6.46 -13.41 14.46
N LEU A 117 -7.65 -13.09 13.94
CA LEU A 117 -8.32 -11.84 14.28
C LEU A 117 -8.73 -11.79 15.74
N PHE A 118 -9.25 -12.89 16.27
CA PHE A 118 -9.64 -12.97 17.66
C PHE A 118 -8.46 -12.74 18.61
N THR A 119 -7.29 -13.31 18.34
CA THR A 119 -6.11 -13.10 19.19
C THR A 119 -5.60 -11.66 19.13
N ILE A 120 -5.65 -11.00 17.96
CA ILE A 120 -5.32 -9.57 17.84
C ILE A 120 -6.30 -8.72 18.64
N ILE A 121 -7.61 -8.96 18.46
CA ILE A 121 -8.66 -8.20 19.14
C ILE A 121 -8.52 -8.34 20.66
N LEU A 122 -8.40 -9.58 21.13
CA LEU A 122 -8.28 -9.88 22.55
C LEU A 122 -6.97 -9.32 23.13
N GLY A 123 -5.85 -9.48 22.42
CA GLY A 123 -4.56 -8.94 22.84
C GLY A 123 -4.53 -7.42 22.91
N ALA A 124 -5.09 -6.73 21.90
CA ALA A 124 -5.19 -5.27 21.89
C ALA A 124 -6.09 -4.79 23.03
N PHE A 125 -7.25 -5.43 23.23
CA PHE A 125 -8.21 -5.06 24.27
C PHE A 125 -7.63 -5.25 25.68
N ILE A 126 -7.00 -6.40 25.94
CA ILE A 126 -6.30 -6.66 27.21
C ILE A 126 -5.19 -5.63 27.42
N SER A 127 -4.40 -5.32 26.40
CA SER A 127 -3.34 -4.32 26.47
C SER A 127 -3.89 -2.92 26.77
N GLY A 128 -5.03 -2.54 26.18
CA GLY A 128 -5.70 -1.27 26.46
C GLY A 128 -6.19 -1.16 27.91
N ILE A 129 -6.81 -2.23 28.44
CA ILE A 129 -7.22 -2.31 29.86
C ILE A 129 -6.00 -2.22 30.78
N LEU A 130 -4.95 -2.97 30.44
CA LEU A 130 -3.71 -3.01 31.19
C LEU A 130 -3.09 -1.61 31.28
N ILE A 131 -3.05 -0.87 30.18
CA ILE A 131 -2.55 0.51 30.14
C ILE A 131 -3.38 1.44 31.02
N ASN A 132 -4.71 1.40 30.92
CA ASN A 132 -5.57 2.25 31.76
C ASN A 132 -5.45 1.91 33.26
N SER A 133 -5.11 0.66 33.59
CA SER A 133 -5.02 0.21 34.98
C SER A 133 -3.64 0.41 35.61
N LEU A 134 -2.56 0.16 34.85
CA LEU A 134 -1.18 0.26 35.35
C LEU A 134 -0.62 1.67 35.30
N LEU A 135 -1.02 2.45 34.30
CA LEU A 135 -0.45 3.78 34.10
C LEU A 135 -1.41 4.84 34.65
N PRO A 136 -0.96 5.70 35.58
CA PRO A 136 -1.79 6.76 36.12
C PRO A 136 -2.31 7.66 35.00
N ALA A 137 -3.60 8.02 35.05
CA ALA A 137 -4.19 8.93 34.08
C ALA A 137 -3.41 10.25 33.98
N GLU A 138 -2.75 10.68 35.06
CA GLU A 138 -1.89 11.88 35.12
C GLU A 138 -0.69 11.86 34.16
N TRP A 139 -0.15 10.68 33.84
CA TRP A 139 0.91 10.56 32.83
C TRP A 139 0.43 11.03 31.46
N PHE A 140 -0.87 10.92 31.20
CA PHE A 140 -1.47 11.25 29.92
C PHE A 140 -2.31 12.54 29.96
N SER A 141 -2.82 12.93 31.13
CA SER A 141 -3.82 14.00 31.25
C SER A 141 -3.23 15.42 31.29
N HIS A 142 -1.97 15.64 31.66
CA HIS A 142 -1.39 17.00 31.70
C HIS A 142 0.06 17.15 31.26
N LYS A 143 0.94 16.15 31.45
CA LYS A 143 2.37 16.28 31.08
C LYS A 143 2.72 15.91 29.63
N VAL A 144 1.91 15.05 28.99
CA VAL A 144 2.22 14.52 27.65
C VAL A 144 1.34 15.14 26.56
N MET A 145 0.13 15.58 26.87
CA MET A 145 -0.81 16.12 25.87
C MET A 145 -1.23 17.60 26.12
N GLY A 146 -1.28 18.05 27.38
CA GLY A 146 -1.78 19.39 27.76
C GLY A 146 -0.73 20.51 27.86
N GLN A 147 0.57 20.19 27.93
CA GLN A 147 1.64 21.20 27.90
C GLN A 147 1.87 21.84 26.51
N HIS A 148 1.07 21.47 25.51
CA HIS A 148 1.17 22.00 24.14
C HIS A 148 0.25 23.18 23.83
N ILE A 149 -0.57 23.66 24.79
CA ILE A 149 -1.51 24.77 24.49
C ILE A 149 -1.09 26.09 25.13
N HIS A 150 -0.51 26.16 26.33
CA HIS A 150 0.05 27.43 26.84
C HIS A 150 1.28 27.25 27.74
N HIS A 151 2.41 27.80 27.28
CA HIS A 151 3.60 28.17 28.06
C HIS A 151 4.28 27.10 28.93
N HIS A 152 5.02 26.14 28.37
CA HIS A 152 6.36 25.75 28.87
C HIS A 152 7.12 24.97 27.77
N ARG A 153 7.97 25.70 27.04
CA ARG A 153 8.80 25.24 25.91
C ARG A 153 9.82 24.19 26.36
N PHE A 154 9.53 22.91 26.16
CA PHE A 154 10.47 21.80 26.40
C PHE A 154 11.66 21.79 25.41
N LEU A 155 11.54 22.52 24.30
CA LEU A 155 12.54 22.65 23.24
C LEU A 155 12.65 24.12 22.80
N PRO A 156 13.81 24.59 22.32
CA PRO A 156 13.93 25.93 21.75
C PRO A 156 12.93 26.10 20.60
N GLU A 157 12.28 27.26 20.50
CA GLU A 157 11.30 27.47 19.42
C GLU A 157 11.92 27.37 18.03
N TRP A 158 13.18 27.79 17.89
CA TRP A 158 13.91 27.60 16.64
C TRP A 158 13.95 26.11 16.24
N LEU A 159 14.10 25.21 17.20
CA LEU A 159 14.22 23.78 16.94
C LEU A 159 12.87 23.22 16.48
N SER A 160 11.77 23.57 17.15
CA SER A 160 10.41 23.15 16.75
C SER A 160 10.01 23.66 15.36
N TYR A 161 10.28 24.93 15.07
CA TYR A 161 10.03 25.47 13.73
C TYR A 161 10.93 24.81 12.69
N SER A 162 12.21 24.60 13.01
CA SER A 162 13.15 23.96 12.08
C SER A 162 12.73 22.54 11.73
N THR A 163 12.34 21.72 12.71
CA THR A 163 11.93 20.33 12.46
C THR A 163 10.62 20.27 11.68
N THR A 164 9.68 21.16 11.96
CA THR A 164 8.42 21.26 11.21
C THR A 164 8.67 21.65 9.75
N ILE A 165 9.50 22.67 9.52
CA ILE A 165 9.86 23.13 8.17
C ILE A 165 10.60 22.02 7.41
N ILE A 166 11.61 21.41 8.02
CA ILE A 166 12.40 20.32 7.41
C ILE A 166 11.50 19.14 7.06
N LEU A 167 10.66 18.68 7.99
CA LEU A 167 9.77 17.56 7.76
C LEU A 167 8.76 17.87 6.66
N SER A 168 8.17 19.08 6.68
CA SER A 168 7.20 19.50 5.66
C SER A 168 7.84 19.60 4.28
N LEU A 169 9.05 20.17 4.17
CA LEU A 169 9.81 20.21 2.91
C LEU A 169 10.15 18.81 2.40
N LEU A 170 10.57 17.90 3.28
CA LEU A 170 10.88 16.52 2.93
C LEU A 170 9.66 15.75 2.44
N ILE A 171 8.51 15.90 3.11
CA ILE A 171 7.24 15.29 2.67
C ILE A 171 6.82 15.87 1.32
N ILE A 172 6.85 17.19 1.14
CA ILE A 172 6.52 17.83 -0.14
C ILE A 172 7.45 17.33 -1.25
N TYR A 173 8.75 17.31 -1.01
CA TYR A 173 9.74 16.78 -1.96
C TYR A 173 9.47 15.31 -2.30
N ALA A 174 9.21 14.47 -1.30
CA ALA A 174 8.90 13.07 -1.49
C ALA A 174 7.63 12.86 -2.33
N LEU A 175 6.56 13.62 -2.06
CA LEU A 175 5.32 13.58 -2.82
C LEU A 175 5.50 14.06 -4.27
N LEU A 176 6.23 15.16 -4.47
CA LEU A 176 6.54 15.70 -5.80
C LEU A 176 7.41 14.75 -6.61
N LYS A 177 8.49 14.23 -6.01
CA LYS A 177 9.39 13.26 -6.64
C LYS A 177 8.62 12.01 -7.07
N ARG A 178 7.76 11.47 -6.18
CA ARG A 178 6.91 10.32 -6.49
C ARG A 178 5.95 10.62 -7.63
N TYR A 179 5.27 11.77 -7.61
CA TYR A 179 4.34 12.17 -8.67
C TYR A 179 5.04 12.32 -10.02
N VAL A 180 6.20 12.99 -10.06
CA VAL A 180 6.98 13.20 -11.30
C VAL A 180 7.55 11.89 -11.84
N ILE A 181 8.15 11.04 -10.99
CA ILE A 181 8.73 9.75 -11.42
C ILE A 181 7.63 8.81 -11.94
N ASN A 182 6.49 8.72 -11.26
CA ASN A 182 5.37 7.89 -11.75
C ASN A 182 4.86 8.40 -13.10
N ARG A 183 4.74 9.72 -13.27
CA ARG A 183 4.29 10.33 -14.52
C ARG A 183 5.28 10.08 -15.66
N ILE A 184 6.59 10.15 -15.41
CA ILE A 184 7.63 9.82 -16.41
C ILE A 184 7.59 8.33 -16.77
N TYR A 185 7.42 7.46 -15.78
CA TYR A 185 7.35 6.01 -15.99
C TYR A 185 6.09 5.60 -16.77
N GLU A 186 4.90 6.09 -16.38
CA GLU A 186 3.66 5.87 -17.13
C GLU A 186 3.75 6.43 -18.54
N ASN A 187 4.31 7.63 -18.73
CA ASN A 187 4.44 8.21 -20.06
C ASN A 187 5.38 7.38 -20.94
N ARG A 188 6.51 6.89 -20.40
CA ARG A 188 7.39 5.93 -21.11
C ARG A 188 6.68 4.62 -21.46
N ASN A 189 5.88 4.07 -20.54
CA ASN A 189 5.14 2.83 -20.80
C ASN A 189 4.03 3.02 -21.84
N ASN A 190 3.32 4.13 -21.81
CA ASN A 190 2.32 4.48 -22.83
C ASN A 190 2.96 4.74 -24.19
N ILE A 191 4.11 5.42 -24.26
CA ILE A 191 4.89 5.57 -25.49
C ILE A 191 5.33 4.19 -26.02
N ASN A 192 5.84 3.31 -25.15
CA ASN A 192 6.23 1.96 -25.55
C ASN A 192 5.04 1.15 -26.08
N LYS A 193 3.90 1.19 -25.39
CA LYS A 193 2.66 0.50 -25.77
C LYS A 193 2.05 1.05 -27.06
N SER A 194 2.14 2.36 -27.30
CA SER A 194 1.72 3.02 -28.55
C SER A 194 2.56 2.61 -29.75
N GLN A 195 3.79 2.14 -29.54
CA GLN A 195 4.68 1.65 -30.60
C GLN A 195 4.53 0.14 -30.86
N MET A 196 3.65 -0.55 -30.13
CA MET A 196 3.43 -1.97 -30.29
C MET A 196 2.35 -2.21 -31.34
N GLU A 197 2.69 -3.02 -32.33
CA GLU A 197 1.73 -3.54 -33.29
C GLU A 197 1.24 -4.91 -32.81
N THR A 198 -0.04 -5.19 -33.03
CA THR A 198 -0.59 -6.54 -32.86
C THR A 198 -0.85 -7.11 -34.25
N LYS A 199 -0.20 -8.23 -34.58
CA LYS A 199 -0.43 -8.96 -35.83
C LYS A 199 -1.01 -10.34 -35.51
N ILE A 200 -1.96 -10.78 -36.32
CA ILE A 200 -2.61 -12.07 -36.16
C ILE A 200 -2.27 -12.94 -37.37
N PHE A 201 -1.81 -14.16 -37.12
CA PHE A 201 -1.43 -15.11 -38.16
C PHE A 201 -2.24 -16.39 -38.03
N ILE A 202 -2.56 -17.01 -39.16
CA ILE A 202 -3.24 -18.30 -39.22
C ILE A 202 -2.18 -19.39 -39.35
N ILE A 203 -2.21 -20.38 -38.44
CA ILE A 203 -1.27 -21.50 -38.43
C ILE A 203 -2.05 -22.80 -38.35
N GLU A 204 -1.74 -23.74 -39.24
CA GLU A 204 -2.31 -25.07 -39.27
C GLU A 204 -1.30 -26.15 -38.87
N GLY A 205 -1.80 -27.33 -38.50
CA GLY A 205 -0.97 -28.46 -38.05
C GLY A 205 -0.74 -28.56 -36.53
N MET A 206 -1.22 -27.60 -35.73
CA MET A 206 -1.17 -27.69 -34.27
C MET A 206 -2.38 -28.45 -33.71
N THR A 207 -2.13 -29.48 -32.90
CA THR A 207 -3.19 -30.37 -32.36
C THR A 207 -3.23 -30.45 -30.84
N CYS A 208 -2.21 -29.96 -30.12
CA CYS A 208 -2.15 -30.04 -28.67
C CYS A 208 -1.46 -28.83 -28.02
N ASN A 209 -1.60 -28.71 -26.69
CA ASN A 209 -0.97 -27.64 -25.90
C ASN A 209 0.57 -27.66 -25.94
N HIS A 210 1.19 -28.81 -26.26
CA HIS A 210 2.64 -28.88 -26.45
C HIS A 210 3.08 -28.22 -27.76
N CYS A 211 2.34 -28.43 -28.86
CA CYS A 211 2.57 -27.73 -30.14
C CYS A 211 2.39 -26.22 -29.97
N LYS A 212 1.32 -25.83 -29.25
CA LYS A 212 1.04 -24.45 -28.87
C LYS A 212 2.26 -23.80 -28.19
N MET A 213 2.76 -24.43 -27.12
CA MET A 213 3.86 -23.89 -26.33
C MET A 213 5.18 -23.82 -27.11
N SER A 214 5.42 -24.79 -28.01
CA SER A 214 6.58 -24.78 -28.91
C SER A 214 6.57 -23.54 -29.82
N VAL A 215 5.42 -23.26 -30.47
CA VAL A 215 5.27 -22.08 -31.35
C VAL A 215 5.37 -20.79 -30.54
N GLU A 216 4.68 -20.68 -29.40
CA GLU A 216 4.73 -19.48 -28.54
C GLU A 216 6.16 -19.17 -28.08
N THR A 217 6.90 -20.18 -27.63
CA THR A 217 8.25 -20.00 -27.07
C THR A 217 9.26 -19.58 -28.14
N ASN A 218 9.23 -20.22 -29.31
CA ASN A 218 10.15 -19.90 -30.40
C ASN A 218 9.85 -18.55 -31.05
N VAL A 219 8.57 -18.22 -31.26
CA VAL A 219 8.19 -16.92 -31.82
C VAL A 219 8.52 -15.79 -30.84
N LYS A 220 8.32 -15.99 -29.53
CA LYS A 220 8.65 -14.97 -28.52
C LYS A 220 10.15 -14.63 -28.45
N GLN A 221 11.03 -15.50 -28.94
CA GLN A 221 12.48 -15.25 -28.96
C GLN A 221 12.94 -14.40 -30.16
N LEU A 222 12.07 -14.17 -31.16
CA LEU A 222 12.42 -13.36 -32.32
C LEU A 222 12.54 -11.87 -31.93
N ASN A 223 13.39 -11.16 -32.68
CA ASN A 223 13.68 -9.76 -32.40
C ASN A 223 12.41 -8.90 -32.52
N GLY A 224 12.17 -8.07 -31.52
CA GLY A 224 11.03 -7.16 -31.50
C GLY A 224 9.71 -7.77 -31.01
N ILE A 225 9.65 -9.07 -30.69
CA ILE A 225 8.44 -9.73 -30.17
C ILE A 225 8.43 -9.71 -28.64
N GLU A 226 7.36 -9.19 -28.03
CA GLU A 226 7.18 -9.14 -26.58
C GLU A 226 6.26 -10.25 -26.08
N SER A 227 5.22 -10.57 -26.86
CA SER A 227 4.31 -11.67 -26.56
C SER A 227 3.89 -12.41 -27.84
N ALA A 228 3.81 -13.73 -27.74
CA ALA A 228 3.26 -14.61 -28.76
C ALA A 228 2.29 -15.57 -28.07
N GLU A 229 1.02 -15.54 -28.47
CA GLU A 229 -0.04 -16.39 -27.89
C GLU A 229 -0.79 -17.12 -29.00
N VAL A 230 -0.97 -18.43 -28.83
CA VAL A 230 -1.67 -19.29 -29.78
C VAL A 230 -3.01 -19.73 -29.21
N ASN A 231 -4.05 -19.56 -30.01
CA ASN A 231 -5.39 -20.06 -29.74
C ASN A 231 -5.67 -21.28 -30.63
N LEU A 232 -5.64 -22.48 -30.03
CA LEU A 232 -5.85 -23.75 -30.73
C LEU A 232 -7.25 -23.87 -31.35
N SER A 233 -8.29 -23.33 -30.70
CA SER A 233 -9.67 -23.39 -31.20
C SER A 233 -9.87 -22.57 -32.47
N SER A 234 -9.19 -21.42 -32.58
CA SER A 234 -9.30 -20.52 -33.73
C SER A 234 -8.14 -20.63 -34.72
N LYS A 235 -7.14 -21.49 -34.46
CA LYS A 235 -5.92 -21.65 -35.26
C LYS A 235 -5.14 -20.35 -35.48
N LYS A 236 -5.21 -19.42 -34.51
CA LYS A 236 -4.61 -18.09 -34.59
C LYS A 236 -3.43 -17.93 -33.66
N LEU A 237 -2.35 -17.35 -34.17
CA LEU A 237 -1.22 -16.82 -33.42
C LEU A 237 -1.36 -15.30 -33.33
N ILE A 238 -1.39 -14.77 -32.11
CA ILE A 238 -1.42 -13.34 -31.82
C ILE A 238 -0.03 -12.93 -31.38
N VAL A 239 0.61 -12.05 -32.14
CA VAL A 239 1.95 -11.52 -31.86
C VAL A 239 1.83 -10.05 -31.52
N LYS A 240 2.46 -9.64 -30.41
CA LYS A 240 2.61 -8.22 -30.04
C LYS A 240 4.08 -7.88 -29.90
N GLY A 241 4.47 -6.78 -30.51
CA GLY A 241 5.87 -6.40 -30.59
C GLY A 241 6.11 -5.09 -31.32
N LYS A 242 7.37 -4.67 -31.38
CA LYS A 242 7.83 -3.53 -32.17
C LYS A 242 8.54 -4.05 -33.42
N GLN A 243 8.22 -3.52 -34.60
CA GLN A 243 8.84 -3.90 -35.88
C GLN A 243 8.74 -5.41 -36.19
N ILE A 244 7.52 -5.96 -36.18
CA ILE A 244 7.28 -7.39 -36.38
C ILE A 244 7.62 -7.79 -37.82
N ASN A 245 8.69 -8.59 -37.98
CA ASN A 245 9.12 -9.18 -39.25
C ASN A 245 8.32 -10.46 -39.55
N ILE A 246 7.53 -10.43 -40.64
CA ILE A 246 6.63 -11.53 -41.02
C ILE A 246 7.43 -12.71 -41.56
N ASP A 247 8.51 -12.46 -42.31
CA ASP A 247 9.32 -13.50 -42.95
C ASP A 247 10.06 -14.36 -41.91
N GLU A 248 10.55 -13.73 -40.83
CA GLU A 248 11.18 -14.44 -39.70
C GLU A 248 10.19 -15.34 -38.95
N ILE A 249 8.95 -14.86 -38.75
CA ILE A 249 7.90 -15.64 -38.11
C ILE A 249 7.54 -16.84 -38.97
N LYS A 250 7.32 -16.61 -40.28
CA LYS A 250 7.00 -17.68 -41.24
C LYS A 250 8.10 -18.74 -41.25
N ASN A 251 9.36 -18.34 -41.42
CA ASN A 251 10.49 -19.27 -41.44
C ASN A 251 10.62 -20.08 -40.14
N THR A 252 10.33 -19.47 -39.00
CA THR A 252 10.32 -20.15 -37.70
C THR A 252 9.21 -21.19 -37.61
N ILE A 253 8.01 -20.86 -38.07
CA ILE A 253 6.85 -21.75 -38.07
C ILE A 253 7.10 -22.95 -39.00
N ASP A 254 7.61 -22.70 -40.21
CA ASP A 254 7.92 -23.75 -41.18
C ASP A 254 9.02 -24.70 -40.67
N LYS A 255 10.05 -24.18 -39.98
CA LYS A 255 11.10 -24.99 -39.33
C LYS A 255 10.57 -25.90 -38.22
N LEU A 256 9.50 -25.49 -37.55
CA LEU A 256 8.84 -26.29 -36.51
C LEU A 256 7.90 -27.37 -37.09
N GLY A 257 7.70 -27.38 -38.41
CA GLY A 257 6.86 -28.35 -39.12
C GLY A 257 5.37 -27.98 -39.13
N TYR A 258 5.03 -26.71 -38.94
CA TYR A 258 3.65 -26.21 -39.03
C TYR A 258 3.44 -25.36 -40.29
N GLU A 259 2.18 -25.19 -40.70
CA GLU A 259 1.87 -24.50 -41.96
C GLU A 259 1.38 -23.06 -41.70
N PHE A 260 2.10 -22.07 -42.22
CA PHE A 260 1.69 -20.67 -42.19
C PHE A 260 0.72 -20.33 -43.34
N LYS A 261 -0.53 -19.96 -43.02
CA LYS A 261 -1.57 -19.65 -44.03
C LYS A 261 -1.71 -18.17 -44.39
N GLY A 262 -1.14 -17.26 -43.59
CA GLY A 262 -1.18 -15.83 -43.86
C GLY A 262 -1.44 -14.97 -42.63
N GLN A 263 -1.37 -13.65 -42.83
CA GLN A 263 -1.71 -12.64 -41.84
C GLN A 263 -3.17 -12.17 -42.02
N ILE A 264 -3.86 -11.92 -40.91
CA ILE A 264 -5.17 -11.24 -40.84
C ILE A 264 -4.94 -9.77 -40.46
#